data_AF-A0A2C8FCV9-F1
#
_entry.id   AF-A0A2C8FCV9-F1
#
_cell.length_a   1.000
_cell.length_b   1.000
_cell.length_c   1.000
_cell.angle_alpha   90.00
_cell.angle_beta   90.00
_cell.angle_gamma   90.00
#
_symmetry.space_group_name_H-M   'P 1'
#
loop_
_entity.id
_entity.type
_entity.pdbx_description
1 polymer ?
#
loop_
_entity_poly.entity_id
_entity_poly.type
_entity_poly.pdbx_seq_one_letter_code
_entity_poly.pdbx_strand_id
1 'polypeptide(L)'
;MKKILLVLLSVFILFSAGCRARTISTKPLDFGYTQGAAQIDGACGICISESNLSKEVVEGSISDSYKYTPYADLHFGLGYALNETCDSIGYYENKDDAMANGAQVIVVPRLQTESEPTFPFWPPDTFSISMDTDIFDNAGSLIQRTQSSATATAERADWKMSNGYAGSKAMEKVIQDFLGELDYGLINQRVKASSVQPSAAPEKAVEVVKLKQTIQLYQGVLTYPVAPWVKSVNDLQFIKSDRNQTANTFAFDQIPVSQEFESWSKLYGVYGFHLPEYDMNRFVEESMNFLALGCDAQAELKVVSSDNDKVIVSFFCSDLKDSLVKKGNNTESGLLYISQVDQSFAKVYAAWRAPSKDMNTDKWPLTEEQIADVIQRMETIRYFKPE
;
A
#
# COMPACT_ATOMS: atom_id res chain seq x y z
N MET A 1 -18.75 55.02 6.87
CA MET A 1 -18.99 54.13 5.71
C MET A 1 -17.82 53.19 5.36
N LYS A 2 -16.53 53.54 5.57
CA LYS A 2 -15.38 52.66 5.26
C LYS A 2 -15.22 51.41 6.16
N LYS A 3 -15.81 51.38 7.36
CA LYS A 3 -15.69 50.23 8.29
C LYS A 3 -16.66 49.07 8.01
N ILE A 4 -17.75 49.31 7.29
CA ILE A 4 -18.73 48.26 6.93
C ILE A 4 -18.26 47.46 5.70
N LEU A 5 -17.49 48.09 4.80
CA LEU A 5 -16.93 47.44 3.62
C LEU A 5 -15.82 46.42 3.97
N LEU A 6 -15.11 46.62 5.09
CA LEU A 6 -14.03 45.72 5.51
C LEU A 6 -14.55 44.44 6.19
N VAL A 7 -15.74 44.48 6.79
CA VAL A 7 -16.37 43.32 7.44
C VAL A 7 -17.05 42.41 6.41
N LEU A 8 -17.52 42.96 5.28
CA LEU A 8 -18.06 42.16 4.17
C LEU A 8 -16.95 41.48 3.34
N LEU A 9 -15.75 42.06 3.27
CA LEU A 9 -14.62 41.46 2.56
C LEU A 9 -13.98 40.30 3.35
N SER A 10 -14.04 40.32 4.69
CA SER A 10 -13.51 39.23 5.54
C SER A 10 -14.45 38.02 5.66
N VAL A 11 -15.76 38.19 5.43
CA VAL A 11 -16.72 37.06 5.35
C VAL A 11 -16.64 36.33 4.00
N PHE A 12 -16.20 37.00 2.93
CA PHE A 12 -16.06 36.37 1.60
C PHE A 12 -14.77 35.52 1.48
N ILE A 13 -13.71 35.85 2.23
CA ILE A 13 -12.43 35.11 2.21
C ILE A 13 -12.50 33.78 3.01
N LEU A 14 -13.50 33.61 3.87
CA LEU A 14 -13.73 32.35 4.61
C LEU A 14 -14.48 31.27 3.81
N PHE A 15 -15.08 31.62 2.66
CA PHE A 15 -15.75 30.66 1.77
C PHE A 15 -14.88 30.17 0.60
N SER A 16 -13.65 30.68 0.47
CA SER A 16 -12.66 30.18 -0.51
C SER A 16 -11.71 29.12 0.05
N ALA A 17 -12.00 28.54 1.22
CA ALA A 17 -11.38 27.29 1.65
C ALA A 17 -11.83 26.19 0.67
N GLY A 18 -10.98 25.93 -0.31
CA GLY A 18 -11.30 25.20 -1.52
C GLY A 18 -12.01 23.87 -1.28
N CYS A 19 -13.05 23.66 -2.08
CA CYS A 19 -13.66 22.38 -2.39
C CYS A 19 -12.56 21.33 -2.63
N ARG A 20 -12.32 20.47 -1.64
CA ARG A 20 -11.41 19.32 -1.78
C ARG A 20 -12.25 18.07 -1.81
N ALA A 21 -12.16 17.33 -2.91
CA ALA A 21 -12.72 15.99 -2.99
C ALA A 21 -12.13 15.13 -1.85
N ARG A 22 -13.00 14.52 -1.03
CA ARG A 22 -12.56 13.70 0.11
C ARG A 22 -12.11 12.33 -0.38
N THR A 23 -10.94 11.88 0.02
CA THR A 23 -10.50 10.53 -0.34
C THR A 23 -11.20 9.49 0.53
N ILE A 24 -11.83 8.51 -0.11
CA ILE A 24 -12.35 7.30 0.53
C ILE A 24 -11.58 6.08 -0.01
N SER A 25 -11.66 4.96 0.70
CA SER A 25 -11.10 3.68 0.23
C SER A 25 -12.20 2.65 0.16
N THR A 26 -12.20 1.87 -0.93
CA THR A 26 -13.06 0.71 -1.14
C THR A 26 -12.31 -0.60 -0.88
N LYS A 27 -11.14 -0.52 -0.23
CA LYS A 27 -10.34 -1.69 0.14
C LYS A 27 -11.15 -2.59 1.09
N PRO A 28 -11.13 -3.92 0.92
CA PRO A 28 -11.74 -4.83 1.88
C PRO A 28 -11.27 -4.59 3.32
N LEU A 29 -12.20 -4.64 4.27
CA LEU A 29 -11.96 -4.47 5.71
C LEU A 29 -11.84 -5.83 6.43
N ASP A 30 -12.55 -6.83 5.93
CA ASP A 30 -12.48 -8.24 6.35
C ASP A 30 -11.99 -9.10 5.19
N PHE A 31 -11.27 -10.17 5.50
CA PHE A 31 -10.67 -11.11 4.55
C PHE A 31 -11.23 -12.54 4.67
N GLY A 32 -12.24 -12.76 5.54
CA GLY A 32 -12.90 -14.05 5.72
C GLY A 32 -13.67 -14.56 4.49
N TYR A 33 -13.76 -13.79 3.41
CA TYR A 33 -14.47 -14.14 2.18
C TYR A 33 -13.82 -15.26 1.35
N THR A 34 -12.60 -15.70 1.69
CA THR A 34 -11.91 -16.81 1.02
C THR A 34 -12.25 -18.18 1.62
N GLN A 35 -12.96 -18.22 2.75
CA GLN A 35 -13.25 -19.48 3.45
C GLN A 35 -14.08 -20.43 2.59
N GLY A 36 -13.54 -21.64 2.36
CA GLY A 36 -14.20 -22.69 1.59
C GLY A 36 -13.98 -22.62 0.08
N ALA A 37 -13.19 -21.67 -0.42
CA ALA A 37 -12.75 -21.68 -1.81
C ALA A 37 -11.87 -22.91 -2.09
N ALA A 38 -12.09 -23.53 -3.26
CA ALA A 38 -11.27 -24.65 -3.70
C ALA A 38 -9.89 -24.17 -4.17
N GLN A 39 -8.95 -25.10 -4.30
CA GLN A 39 -7.58 -24.80 -4.73
C GLN A 39 -7.46 -24.89 -6.25
N ILE A 40 -6.59 -24.04 -6.79
CA ILE A 40 -6.10 -24.00 -8.16
C ILE A 40 -4.68 -24.55 -8.13
N ASP A 41 -4.45 -25.68 -8.80
CA ASP A 41 -3.18 -26.42 -8.86
C ASP A 41 -2.16 -25.70 -9.76
N GLY A 42 -1.88 -24.42 -9.53
CA GLY A 42 -0.89 -23.67 -10.30
C GLY A 42 -0.69 -22.21 -9.92
N ALA A 43 0.34 -21.61 -10.51
CA ALA A 43 0.66 -20.19 -10.33
C ALA A 43 -0.36 -19.29 -11.04
N CYS A 44 -0.92 -18.31 -10.33
CA CYS A 44 -1.89 -17.36 -10.85
C CYS A 44 -1.25 -15.99 -11.13
N GLY A 45 -1.62 -15.34 -12.23
CA GLY A 45 -1.18 -13.99 -12.58
C GLY A 45 -2.36 -13.03 -12.62
N ILE A 46 -2.31 -11.96 -11.84
CA ILE A 46 -3.32 -10.88 -11.87
C ILE A 46 -2.82 -9.79 -12.81
N CYS A 47 -3.61 -9.47 -13.83
CA CYS A 47 -3.26 -8.46 -14.82
C CYS A 47 -4.11 -7.20 -14.67
N ILE A 48 -3.53 -6.14 -14.11
CA ILE A 48 -4.15 -4.82 -14.02
C ILE A 48 -3.10 -3.81 -14.47
N SER A 49 -3.39 -3.09 -15.56
CA SER A 49 -2.46 -2.10 -16.11
C SER A 49 -2.19 -0.97 -15.12
N GLU A 50 -1.02 -0.33 -15.24
CA GLU A 50 -0.65 0.83 -14.44
C GLU A 50 -1.69 1.96 -14.56
N SER A 51 -2.21 2.18 -15.77
CA SER A 51 -3.28 3.15 -16.01
C SER A 51 -4.58 2.81 -15.26
N ASN A 52 -4.89 1.54 -15.06
CA ASN A 52 -6.04 1.13 -14.26
C ASN A 52 -5.73 1.25 -12.76
N LEU A 53 -4.54 0.83 -12.31
CA LEU A 53 -4.12 0.98 -10.91
C LEU A 53 -4.14 2.45 -10.46
N SER A 54 -3.73 3.37 -11.33
CA SER A 54 -3.75 4.82 -11.05
C SER A 54 -5.10 5.48 -11.33
N LYS A 55 -6.12 4.73 -11.77
CA LYS A 55 -7.42 5.29 -12.15
C LYS A 55 -8.15 5.79 -10.90
N GLU A 56 -8.25 7.10 -10.78
CA GLU A 56 -9.06 7.77 -9.77
C GLU A 56 -10.49 7.97 -10.30
N VAL A 57 -11.47 7.52 -9.52
CA VAL A 57 -12.88 7.84 -9.74
C VAL A 57 -13.23 9.01 -8.82
N VAL A 58 -13.85 10.05 -9.38
CA VAL A 58 -14.36 11.20 -8.64
C VAL A 58 -15.87 11.27 -8.83
N GLU A 59 -16.62 11.13 -7.75
CA GLU A 59 -18.08 11.12 -7.74
C GLU A 59 -18.63 12.14 -6.74
N GLY A 60 -19.86 12.60 -6.97
CA GLY A 60 -20.53 13.63 -6.17
C GLY A 60 -20.77 14.94 -6.94
N SER A 61 -20.96 16.02 -6.20
CA SER A 61 -21.31 17.34 -6.75
C SER A 61 -20.09 18.26 -6.84
N ILE A 62 -20.20 19.35 -7.60
CA ILE A 62 -19.16 20.40 -7.69
C ILE A 62 -18.75 20.96 -6.31
N SER A 63 -19.66 20.92 -5.33
CA SER A 63 -19.43 21.46 -3.98
C SER A 63 -18.93 20.44 -2.96
N ASP A 64 -19.27 19.17 -3.11
CA ASP A 64 -18.80 18.08 -2.24
C ASP A 64 -18.72 16.81 -3.09
N SER A 65 -17.49 16.35 -3.29
CA SER A 65 -17.17 15.17 -4.08
C SER A 65 -16.24 14.28 -3.26
N TYR A 66 -16.17 13.02 -3.61
CA TYR A 66 -15.21 12.08 -3.05
C TYR A 66 -14.46 11.38 -4.17
N LYS A 67 -13.29 10.88 -3.83
CA LYS A 67 -12.40 10.21 -4.78
C LYS A 67 -11.82 8.93 -4.21
N TYR A 68 -11.64 7.94 -5.07
CA TYR A 68 -11.13 6.62 -4.71
C TYR A 68 -10.47 5.94 -5.92
N THR A 69 -9.68 4.89 -5.65
CA THR A 69 -8.91 4.15 -6.65
C THR A 69 -9.33 2.68 -6.66
N PRO A 70 -10.44 2.34 -7.33
CA PRO A 70 -11.10 1.03 -7.15
C PRO A 70 -10.24 -0.14 -7.61
N TYR A 71 -9.44 0.04 -8.67
CA TYR A 71 -8.53 -1.00 -9.16
C TYR A 71 -7.35 -1.23 -8.22
N ALA A 72 -6.79 -0.20 -7.58
CA ALA A 72 -5.74 -0.39 -6.58
C ALA A 72 -6.27 -1.13 -5.35
N ASP A 73 -7.50 -0.81 -4.92
CA ASP A 73 -8.16 -1.46 -3.79
C ASP A 73 -8.55 -2.92 -4.13
N LEU A 74 -9.02 -3.19 -5.37
CA LEU A 74 -9.23 -4.55 -5.87
C LEU A 74 -7.92 -5.32 -5.98
N HIS A 75 -6.87 -4.71 -6.50
CA HIS A 75 -5.56 -5.36 -6.68
C HIS A 75 -5.07 -5.96 -5.36
N PHE A 76 -5.26 -5.22 -4.25
CA PHE A 76 -5.00 -5.74 -2.92
C PHE A 76 -5.94 -6.88 -2.53
N GLY A 77 -7.27 -6.69 -2.64
CA GLY A 77 -8.25 -7.68 -2.19
C GLY A 77 -8.23 -8.98 -2.99
N LEU A 78 -8.25 -8.88 -4.32
CA LEU A 78 -8.17 -10.01 -5.23
C LEU A 78 -6.81 -10.71 -5.15
N GLY A 79 -5.74 -9.94 -4.94
CA GLY A 79 -4.41 -10.48 -4.63
C GLY A 79 -4.44 -11.36 -3.40
N TYR A 80 -4.99 -10.88 -2.29
CA TYR A 80 -5.19 -11.69 -1.10
C TYR A 80 -6.04 -12.94 -1.38
N ALA A 81 -7.16 -12.78 -2.08
CA ALA A 81 -8.09 -13.85 -2.38
C ALA A 81 -7.44 -15.01 -3.15
N LEU A 82 -6.78 -14.68 -4.27
CA LEU A 82 -6.16 -15.67 -5.14
C LEU A 82 -4.90 -16.27 -4.52
N ASN A 83 -4.23 -15.55 -3.61
CA ASN A 83 -3.13 -16.09 -2.85
C ASN A 83 -3.55 -17.27 -1.94
N GLU A 84 -4.79 -17.27 -1.45
CA GLU A 84 -5.32 -18.37 -0.64
C GLU A 84 -5.81 -19.55 -1.49
N THR A 85 -6.01 -19.36 -2.80
CA THR A 85 -6.53 -20.40 -3.70
C THR A 85 -5.52 -20.92 -4.71
N CYS A 86 -4.42 -20.23 -4.98
CA CYS A 86 -3.41 -20.62 -5.96
C CYS A 86 -2.08 -20.98 -5.29
N ASP A 87 -1.23 -21.78 -5.95
CA ASP A 87 0.09 -22.16 -5.42
C ASP A 87 1.02 -20.95 -5.19
N SER A 88 0.89 -19.94 -6.05
CA SER A 88 1.58 -18.66 -5.96
C SER A 88 0.85 -17.61 -6.79
N ILE A 89 1.13 -16.33 -6.52
CA ILE A 89 0.57 -15.23 -7.30
C ILE A 89 1.63 -14.26 -7.81
N GLY A 90 1.44 -13.78 -9.03
CA GLY A 90 2.20 -12.70 -9.65
C GLY A 90 1.29 -11.56 -10.10
N TYR A 91 1.87 -10.37 -10.23
CA TYR A 91 1.17 -9.17 -10.68
C TYR A 91 1.84 -8.65 -11.95
N TYR A 92 1.03 -8.37 -12.96
CA TYR A 92 1.52 -8.10 -14.31
C TYR A 92 0.76 -6.95 -14.96
N GLU A 93 1.43 -6.26 -15.89
CA GLU A 93 0.81 -5.16 -16.65
C GLU A 93 -0.28 -5.70 -17.60
N ASN A 94 -0.05 -6.87 -18.17
CA ASN A 94 -0.93 -7.50 -19.14
C ASN A 94 -0.72 -9.02 -19.20
N LYS A 95 -1.59 -9.71 -19.95
CA LYS A 95 -1.56 -11.17 -20.08
C LYS A 95 -0.26 -11.71 -20.69
N ASP A 96 0.35 -10.98 -21.62
CA ASP A 96 1.54 -11.47 -22.33
C ASP A 96 2.75 -11.48 -21.39
N ASP A 97 2.84 -10.46 -20.53
CA ASP A 97 3.81 -10.40 -19.44
C ASP A 97 3.58 -11.53 -18.41
N ALA A 98 2.34 -11.79 -18.01
CA ALA A 98 2.02 -12.90 -17.11
C ALA A 98 2.44 -14.27 -17.70
N MET A 99 2.16 -14.52 -18.98
CA MET A 99 2.58 -15.74 -19.68
C MET A 99 4.11 -15.85 -19.74
N ALA A 100 4.80 -14.76 -20.09
CA ALA A 100 6.25 -14.73 -20.19
C ALA A 100 6.96 -15.05 -18.86
N ASN A 101 6.30 -14.73 -17.74
CA ASN A 101 6.80 -14.97 -16.39
C ASN A 101 6.23 -16.25 -15.74
N GLY A 102 5.60 -17.13 -16.53
CA GLY A 102 5.25 -18.48 -16.09
C GLY A 102 3.93 -18.61 -15.33
N ALA A 103 3.04 -17.61 -15.38
CA ALA A 103 1.69 -17.76 -14.83
C ALA A 103 0.92 -18.87 -15.59
N GLN A 104 0.37 -19.82 -14.85
CA GLN A 104 -0.41 -20.95 -15.39
C GLN A 104 -1.89 -20.62 -15.56
N VAL A 105 -2.39 -19.74 -14.71
CA VAL A 105 -3.74 -19.18 -14.76
C VAL A 105 -3.63 -17.67 -14.74
N ILE A 106 -4.27 -16.96 -15.66
CA ILE A 106 -4.16 -15.51 -15.80
C ILE A 106 -5.53 -14.89 -15.62
N VAL A 107 -5.65 -13.98 -14.65
CA VAL A 107 -6.89 -13.34 -14.23
C VAL A 107 -6.86 -11.87 -14.64
N VAL A 108 -7.81 -11.46 -15.48
CA VAL A 108 -7.90 -10.11 -16.03
C VAL A 108 -9.24 -9.47 -15.64
N PRO A 109 -9.30 -8.76 -14.49
CA PRO A 109 -10.53 -8.15 -14.01
C PRO A 109 -10.82 -6.79 -14.67
N ARG A 110 -12.10 -6.47 -14.84
CA ARG A 110 -12.60 -5.17 -15.27
C ARG A 110 -13.70 -4.71 -14.33
N LEU A 111 -13.55 -3.52 -13.75
CA LEU A 111 -14.46 -2.98 -12.76
C LEU A 111 -15.32 -1.86 -13.33
N GLN A 112 -16.57 -1.81 -12.87
CA GLN A 112 -17.40 -0.62 -12.88
C GLN A 112 -17.93 -0.38 -11.47
N THR A 113 -17.94 0.88 -11.06
CA THR A 113 -18.41 1.31 -9.75
C THR A 113 -19.49 2.35 -9.91
N GLU A 114 -20.49 2.29 -9.04
CA GLU A 114 -21.52 3.29 -8.88
C GLU A 114 -21.68 3.57 -7.40
N SER A 115 -21.86 4.83 -7.02
CA SER A 115 -22.09 5.17 -5.63
C SER A 115 -23.11 6.28 -5.50
N GLU A 116 -23.95 6.14 -4.49
CA GLU A 116 -25.07 7.05 -4.23
C GLU A 116 -25.03 7.45 -2.75
N PRO A 117 -24.92 8.75 -2.47
CA PRO A 117 -25.11 9.28 -1.12
C PRO A 117 -26.56 9.74 -0.92
N THR A 118 -27.22 9.30 0.15
CA THR A 118 -28.54 9.83 0.55
C THR A 118 -28.49 11.33 0.86
N PHE A 119 -27.34 11.86 1.27
CA PHE A 119 -27.13 13.30 1.50
C PHE A 119 -25.90 13.82 0.74
N PRO A 120 -25.99 14.95 0.00
CA PRO A 120 -24.93 15.43 -0.90
C PRO A 120 -23.55 15.66 -0.26
N PHE A 121 -23.48 15.81 1.06
CA PHE A 121 -22.26 16.12 1.81
C PHE A 121 -21.77 14.98 2.70
N TRP A 122 -22.42 13.81 2.61
CA TRP A 122 -22.07 12.60 3.35
C TRP A 122 -21.35 11.61 2.43
N PRO A 123 -20.49 10.74 2.98
CA PRO A 123 -19.95 9.63 2.20
C PRO A 123 -21.08 8.77 1.63
N PRO A 124 -20.86 8.06 0.52
CA PRO A 124 -21.88 7.20 -0.08
C PRO A 124 -22.33 6.16 0.95
N ASP A 125 -23.63 6.13 1.20
CA ASP A 125 -24.28 5.09 2.02
C ASP A 125 -24.78 3.94 1.17
N THR A 126 -24.75 4.04 -0.15
CA THR A 126 -24.91 2.90 -1.07
C THR A 126 -23.76 2.88 -2.07
N PHE A 127 -23.18 1.70 -2.27
CA PHE A 127 -22.09 1.49 -3.21
C PHE A 127 -22.27 0.18 -3.95
N SER A 128 -22.17 0.22 -5.27
CA SER A 128 -22.28 -0.93 -6.16
C SER A 128 -20.98 -1.13 -6.92
N ILE A 129 -20.51 -2.37 -6.97
CA ILE A 129 -19.34 -2.78 -7.76
C ILE A 129 -19.76 -3.94 -8.65
N SER A 130 -19.43 -3.85 -9.93
CA SER A 130 -19.49 -4.98 -10.86
C SER A 130 -18.09 -5.28 -11.38
N MET A 131 -17.81 -6.57 -11.51
CA MET A 131 -16.52 -7.09 -11.94
C MET A 131 -16.72 -8.19 -12.99
N ASP A 132 -16.31 -7.88 -14.22
CA ASP A 132 -16.16 -8.86 -15.29
C ASP A 132 -14.72 -9.38 -15.27
N THR A 133 -14.54 -10.70 -15.22
CA THR A 133 -13.19 -11.27 -15.20
C THR A 133 -13.03 -12.30 -16.31
N ASP A 134 -12.03 -12.11 -17.15
CA ASP A 134 -11.58 -13.14 -18.08
C ASP A 134 -10.45 -13.95 -17.43
N ILE A 135 -10.51 -15.28 -17.59
CA ILE A 135 -9.52 -16.20 -17.04
C ILE A 135 -8.90 -16.99 -18.18
N PHE A 136 -7.58 -16.92 -18.31
CA PHE A 136 -6.81 -17.57 -19.38
C PHE A 136 -5.85 -18.62 -18.82
N ASP A 137 -5.43 -19.55 -19.66
CA ASP A 137 -4.27 -20.40 -19.40
C ASP A 137 -2.97 -19.76 -19.87
N ASN A 138 -1.84 -20.42 -19.61
CA ASN A 138 -0.50 -19.99 -20.04
C ASN A 138 -0.28 -19.98 -21.57
N ALA A 139 -1.21 -20.54 -22.35
CA ALA A 139 -1.20 -20.45 -23.81
C ALA A 139 -2.02 -19.24 -24.31
N GLY A 140 -2.59 -18.45 -23.39
CA GLY A 140 -3.42 -17.29 -23.69
C GLY A 140 -4.83 -17.66 -24.16
N SER A 141 -5.23 -18.93 -23.99
CA SER A 141 -6.58 -19.38 -24.34
C SER A 141 -7.53 -19.09 -23.19
N LEU A 142 -8.70 -18.54 -23.50
CA LEU A 142 -9.74 -18.27 -22.50
C LEU A 142 -10.25 -19.60 -21.93
N ILE A 143 -10.16 -19.75 -20.61
CA ILE A 143 -10.73 -20.86 -19.84
C ILE A 143 -12.20 -20.58 -19.56
N GLN A 144 -12.47 -19.43 -18.95
CA GLN A 144 -13.82 -19.01 -18.57
C GLN A 144 -13.92 -17.48 -18.40
N ARG A 145 -15.17 -17.01 -18.34
CA ARG A 145 -15.52 -15.63 -17.97
C ARG A 145 -16.48 -15.67 -16.78
N THR A 146 -16.24 -14.83 -15.79
CA THR A 146 -17.11 -14.65 -14.63
C THR A 146 -17.63 -13.22 -14.58
N GLN A 147 -18.79 -13.04 -13.95
CA GLN A 147 -19.48 -11.75 -13.81
C GLN A 147 -20.05 -11.64 -12.41
N SER A 148 -19.34 -10.95 -11.55
CA SER A 148 -19.77 -10.75 -10.16
C SER A 148 -20.24 -9.31 -9.96
N SER A 149 -21.27 -9.13 -9.14
CA SER A 149 -21.75 -7.80 -8.78
C SER A 149 -22.27 -7.78 -7.35
N ALA A 150 -21.94 -6.74 -6.61
CA ALA A 150 -22.41 -6.57 -5.25
C ALA A 150 -22.77 -5.11 -4.98
N THR A 151 -23.84 -4.93 -4.21
CA THR A 151 -24.24 -3.65 -3.64
C THR A 151 -24.19 -3.78 -2.12
N ALA A 152 -23.59 -2.80 -1.46
CA ALA A 152 -23.58 -2.71 -0.01
C ALA A 152 -23.98 -1.32 0.44
N THR A 153 -24.46 -1.25 1.68
CA THR A 153 -24.89 -0.02 2.31
C THR A 153 -24.07 0.28 3.56
N ALA A 154 -24.02 1.55 3.97
CA ALA A 154 -23.41 1.98 5.23
C ALA A 154 -24.37 2.86 6.03
N GLU A 155 -24.43 2.63 7.33
CA GLU A 155 -25.13 3.51 8.26
C GLU A 155 -24.16 4.49 8.93
N ARG A 156 -24.71 5.49 9.60
CA ARG A 156 -23.91 6.53 10.29
C ARG A 156 -22.90 5.95 11.31
N ALA A 157 -23.21 4.80 11.90
CA ALA A 157 -22.29 4.13 12.83
C ALA A 157 -21.06 3.57 12.12
N ASP A 158 -21.21 3.12 10.87
CA ASP A 158 -20.16 2.45 10.09
C ASP A 158 -19.09 3.42 9.59
N TRP A 159 -19.45 4.68 9.36
CA TRP A 159 -18.48 5.72 8.97
C TRP A 159 -17.45 6.05 10.04
N LYS A 160 -17.69 5.65 11.30
CA LYS A 160 -16.66 5.73 12.33
C LYS A 160 -15.53 4.72 12.10
N MET A 161 -15.80 3.64 11.34
CA MET A 161 -14.83 2.60 11.01
C MET A 161 -14.10 2.92 9.70
N SER A 162 -14.82 3.38 8.68
CA SER A 162 -14.23 3.83 7.41
C SER A 162 -15.18 4.78 6.67
N ASN A 163 -14.64 5.88 6.13
CA ASN A 163 -15.41 6.78 5.27
C ASN A 163 -15.80 6.15 3.92
N GLY A 164 -15.26 4.98 3.57
CA GLY A 164 -15.64 4.21 2.38
C GLY A 164 -16.28 2.85 2.70
N TYR A 165 -16.86 2.69 3.89
CA TYR A 165 -17.35 1.41 4.40
C TYR A 165 -18.25 0.63 3.41
N ALA A 166 -19.24 1.29 2.80
CA ALA A 166 -20.12 0.65 1.81
C ALA A 166 -19.32 0.09 0.62
N GLY A 167 -18.37 0.87 0.10
CA GLY A 167 -17.49 0.42 -0.99
C GLY A 167 -16.60 -0.76 -0.58
N SER A 168 -16.04 -0.73 0.63
CA SER A 168 -15.27 -1.86 1.17
C SER A 168 -16.10 -3.15 1.26
N LYS A 169 -17.34 -3.07 1.73
CA LYS A 169 -18.25 -4.22 1.83
C LYS A 169 -18.72 -4.74 0.47
N ALA A 170 -18.98 -3.84 -0.48
CA ALA A 170 -19.25 -4.23 -1.86
C ALA A 170 -18.04 -4.94 -2.48
N MET A 171 -16.82 -4.47 -2.21
CA MET A 171 -15.58 -5.06 -2.73
C MET A 171 -15.33 -6.45 -2.14
N GLU A 172 -15.52 -6.63 -0.84
CA GLU A 172 -15.47 -7.96 -0.20
C GLU A 172 -16.43 -8.94 -0.89
N LYS A 173 -17.68 -8.53 -1.07
CA LYS A 173 -18.72 -9.38 -1.62
C LYS A 173 -18.51 -9.69 -3.11
N VAL A 174 -18.07 -8.73 -3.91
CA VAL A 174 -17.81 -8.97 -5.34
C VAL A 174 -16.65 -9.95 -5.54
N ILE A 175 -15.61 -9.87 -4.70
CA ILE A 175 -14.50 -10.84 -4.71
C ILE A 175 -14.99 -12.21 -4.26
N GLN A 176 -15.81 -12.27 -3.20
CA GLN A 176 -16.42 -13.52 -2.74
C GLN A 176 -17.24 -14.21 -3.84
N ASP A 177 -18.07 -13.44 -4.54
CA ASP A 177 -18.92 -13.95 -5.61
C ASP A 177 -18.08 -14.41 -6.81
N PHE A 178 -17.04 -13.65 -7.16
CA PHE A 178 -16.06 -14.06 -8.15
C PHE A 178 -15.44 -15.43 -7.82
N LEU A 179 -14.98 -15.64 -6.58
CA LEU A 179 -14.43 -16.92 -6.15
C LEU A 179 -15.46 -18.05 -6.21
N GLY A 180 -16.73 -17.76 -5.91
CA GLY A 180 -17.84 -18.71 -5.99
C GLY A 180 -18.22 -19.10 -7.43
N GLU A 181 -17.97 -18.22 -8.40
CA GLU A 181 -18.23 -18.45 -9.82
C GLU A 181 -17.12 -19.22 -10.53
N LEU A 182 -15.95 -19.39 -9.91
CA LEU A 182 -14.85 -20.11 -10.53
C LEU A 182 -15.18 -21.61 -10.70
N ASP A 183 -15.11 -22.11 -11.94
CA ASP A 183 -15.02 -23.55 -12.18
C ASP A 183 -13.59 -24.05 -11.94
N TYR A 184 -13.27 -24.29 -10.67
CA TYR A 184 -11.97 -24.81 -10.24
C TYR A 184 -11.61 -26.14 -10.92
N GLY A 185 -12.61 -26.99 -11.22
CA GLY A 185 -12.40 -28.27 -11.90
C GLY A 185 -11.89 -28.07 -13.32
N LEU A 186 -12.55 -27.18 -14.08
CA LEU A 186 -12.13 -26.81 -15.43
C LEU A 186 -10.76 -26.13 -15.42
N ILE A 187 -10.53 -25.18 -14.50
CA ILE A 187 -9.23 -24.52 -14.36
C ILE A 187 -8.12 -25.55 -14.13
N ASN A 188 -8.28 -26.44 -13.15
CA ASN A 188 -7.27 -27.45 -12.83
C ASN A 188 -7.06 -28.46 -13.96
N GLN A 189 -8.11 -28.76 -14.74
CA GLN A 189 -7.97 -29.55 -15.95
C GLN A 189 -7.11 -28.85 -17.00
N ARG A 190 -7.29 -27.53 -17.20
CA ARG A 190 -6.50 -26.73 -18.15
C ARG A 190 -5.05 -26.56 -17.71
N VAL A 191 -4.81 -26.36 -16.41
CA VAL A 191 -3.44 -26.30 -15.88
C VAL A 191 -2.70 -27.62 -16.13
N LYS A 192 -3.35 -28.75 -15.84
CA LYS A 192 -2.80 -30.10 -16.10
C LYS A 192 -2.59 -30.39 -17.59
N ALA A 193 -3.48 -29.92 -18.46
CA ALA A 193 -3.31 -30.10 -19.91
C ALA A 193 -2.12 -29.28 -20.45
N SER A 194 -1.89 -28.09 -19.87
CA SER A 194 -0.86 -27.16 -20.32
C SER A 194 0.54 -27.51 -19.80
N SER A 195 0.64 -28.27 -18.70
CA SER A 195 1.91 -28.78 -18.18
C SER A 195 2.49 -29.98 -18.94
N VAL A 196 1.76 -30.54 -19.92
CA VAL A 196 2.19 -31.68 -20.75
C VAL A 196 2.97 -31.24 -22.01
N GLN A 197 2.96 -29.95 -22.36
CA GLN A 197 3.85 -29.42 -23.40
C GLN A 197 5.22 -29.07 -22.79
N PRO A 198 6.33 -29.66 -23.29
CA PRO A 198 7.66 -29.31 -22.82
C PRO A 198 8.01 -27.91 -23.33
N SER A 199 7.60 -26.89 -22.58
CA SER A 199 8.27 -25.59 -22.64
C SER A 199 9.63 -25.80 -22.00
N ALA A 200 10.69 -25.72 -22.80
CA ALA A 200 12.05 -25.56 -22.33
C ALA A 200 12.18 -24.15 -21.70
N ALA A 201 11.50 -23.92 -20.59
CA ALA A 201 11.76 -22.82 -19.69
C ALA A 201 12.81 -23.30 -18.68
N PRO A 202 13.86 -22.52 -18.42
CA PRO A 202 14.92 -22.94 -17.53
C PRO A 202 14.34 -23.12 -16.13
N GLU A 203 14.71 -24.21 -15.47
CA GLU A 203 14.66 -24.35 -14.03
C GLU A 203 15.39 -23.14 -13.43
N LYS A 204 14.64 -22.12 -13.04
CA LYS A 204 15.16 -20.89 -12.45
C LYS A 204 14.45 -20.62 -11.15
N ALA A 205 15.29 -20.35 -10.16
CA ALA A 205 15.00 -19.98 -8.79
C ALA A 205 13.70 -19.19 -8.67
N VAL A 206 12.92 -19.52 -7.65
CA VAL A 206 11.84 -18.67 -7.12
C VAL A 206 12.38 -17.26 -7.03
N GLU A 207 12.05 -16.44 -8.02
CA GLU A 207 12.46 -15.06 -8.06
C GLU A 207 11.73 -14.39 -6.90
N VAL A 208 12.49 -13.92 -5.92
CA VAL A 208 11.95 -13.15 -4.80
C VAL A 208 11.27 -11.94 -5.41
N VAL A 209 9.95 -12.01 -5.56
CA VAL A 209 9.14 -10.96 -6.18
C VAL A 209 9.47 -9.67 -5.46
N LYS A 210 10.11 -8.73 -6.17
CA LYS A 210 10.47 -7.41 -5.64
C LYS A 210 9.22 -6.55 -5.63
N LEU A 211 8.29 -6.87 -4.72
CA LEU A 211 7.03 -6.17 -4.57
C LEU A 211 7.29 -4.70 -4.28
N LYS A 212 6.63 -3.84 -5.07
CA LYS A 212 6.65 -2.39 -4.90
C LYS A 212 5.26 -1.88 -4.57
N GLN A 213 5.22 -0.82 -3.80
CA GLN A 213 4.05 -0.05 -3.45
C GLN A 213 4.22 1.34 -4.07
N THR A 214 3.11 1.93 -4.48
CA THR A 214 3.09 3.29 -5.04
C THR A 214 2.08 4.12 -4.25
N ILE A 215 2.46 5.35 -3.89
CA ILE A 215 1.60 6.27 -3.15
C ILE A 215 1.80 7.71 -3.58
N GLN A 216 0.70 8.44 -3.80
CA GLN A 216 0.74 9.88 -4.03
C GLN A 216 1.01 10.60 -2.71
N LEU A 217 2.10 11.36 -2.65
CA LEU A 217 2.45 12.24 -1.55
C LEU A 217 2.49 13.67 -2.07
N TYR A 218 1.40 14.42 -1.87
CA TYR A 218 1.31 15.84 -2.26
C TYR A 218 1.66 16.06 -3.74
N GLN A 219 2.80 16.70 -4.03
CA GLN A 219 3.24 17.05 -5.37
C GLN A 219 3.99 15.92 -6.11
N GLY A 220 4.25 14.79 -5.45
CA GLY A 220 4.96 13.67 -6.06
C GLY A 220 4.29 12.31 -5.85
N VAL A 221 4.74 11.33 -6.61
CA VAL A 221 4.42 9.91 -6.51
C VAL A 221 5.65 9.19 -5.96
N LEU A 222 5.48 8.47 -4.86
CA LEU A 222 6.52 7.64 -4.26
C LEU A 222 6.29 6.18 -4.63
N THR A 223 7.27 5.56 -5.28
CA THR A 223 7.34 4.10 -5.49
C THR A 223 8.44 3.52 -4.61
N TYR A 224 8.10 2.56 -3.76
CA TYR A 224 8.98 2.03 -2.72
C TYR A 224 8.75 0.51 -2.52
N PRO A 225 9.74 -0.26 -2.03
CA PRO A 225 9.56 -1.70 -1.82
C PRO A 225 8.64 -1.98 -0.63
N VAL A 226 8.16 -3.21 -0.51
CA VAL A 226 7.53 -3.71 0.72
C VAL A 226 8.52 -3.80 1.88
N ALA A 227 7.99 -3.88 3.11
CA ALA A 227 8.81 -3.97 4.32
C ALA A 227 9.84 -5.12 4.24
N PRO A 228 11.06 -4.97 4.77
CA PRO A 228 12.14 -5.96 4.57
C PRO A 228 11.86 -7.36 5.11
N TRP A 229 10.93 -7.50 6.06
CA TRP A 229 10.50 -8.78 6.61
C TRP A 229 9.43 -9.49 5.78
N VAL A 230 8.88 -8.83 4.76
CA VAL A 230 7.96 -9.42 3.78
C VAL A 230 8.82 -10.10 2.72
N LYS A 231 8.75 -11.43 2.63
CA LYS A 231 9.55 -12.25 1.71
C LYS A 231 8.74 -12.71 0.51
N SER A 232 7.42 -12.74 0.65
CA SER A 232 6.47 -13.15 -0.38
C SER A 232 5.21 -12.31 -0.32
N VAL A 233 4.34 -12.45 -1.33
CA VAL A 233 3.01 -11.83 -1.31
C VAL A 233 2.17 -12.33 -0.13
N ASN A 234 2.33 -13.60 0.23
CA ASN A 234 1.65 -14.23 1.36
C ASN A 234 1.98 -13.53 2.69
N ASP A 235 3.14 -12.89 2.79
CA ASP A 235 3.54 -12.18 4.01
C ASP A 235 2.83 -10.83 4.18
N LEU A 236 2.17 -10.31 3.13
CA LEU A 236 1.42 -9.05 3.20
C LEU A 236 0.27 -9.11 4.19
N GLN A 237 -0.33 -10.29 4.39
CA GLN A 237 -1.39 -10.48 5.37
C GLN A 237 -0.91 -10.35 6.82
N PHE A 238 0.40 -10.54 7.03
CA PHE A 238 1.02 -10.41 8.36
C PHE A 238 1.48 -8.98 8.63
N ILE A 239 0.94 -7.99 7.91
CA ILE A 239 1.20 -6.58 8.12
C ILE A 239 -0.02 -5.93 8.76
N LYS A 240 0.19 -5.30 9.91
CA LYS A 240 -0.73 -4.32 10.50
C LYS A 240 -0.27 -2.93 10.06
N SER A 241 -1.22 -2.11 9.62
CA SER A 241 -0.91 -0.76 9.13
C SER A 241 -1.73 0.32 9.82
N ASP A 242 -1.12 1.47 10.07
CA ASP A 242 -1.80 2.69 10.49
C ASP A 242 -1.54 3.79 9.44
N ARG A 243 -2.57 4.61 9.17
CA ARG A 243 -2.48 5.69 8.18
C ARG A 243 -3.08 6.96 8.73
N ASN A 244 -2.31 8.04 8.69
CA ASN A 244 -2.76 9.37 9.06
C ASN A 244 -2.34 10.39 7.99
N GLN A 245 -3.27 11.26 7.57
CA GLN A 245 -3.00 12.29 6.59
C GLN A 245 -3.67 13.60 6.97
N THR A 246 -2.88 14.67 6.96
CA THR A 246 -3.31 16.05 7.15
C THR A 246 -3.03 16.87 5.89
N ALA A 247 -3.30 18.18 5.95
CA ALA A 247 -3.02 19.09 4.85
C ALA A 247 -1.53 19.14 4.45
N ASN A 248 -0.61 18.92 5.41
CA ASN A 248 0.84 19.11 5.20
C ASN A 248 1.69 17.92 5.68
N THR A 249 1.11 16.94 6.38
CA THR A 249 1.80 15.72 6.80
C THR A 249 1.04 14.45 6.41
N PHE A 250 1.79 13.41 6.07
CA PHE A 250 1.31 12.07 5.77
C PHE A 250 2.16 11.07 6.55
N ALA A 251 1.53 10.06 7.12
CA ALA A 251 2.17 8.92 7.77
C ALA A 251 1.45 7.63 7.37
N PHE A 252 2.22 6.61 7.02
CA PHE A 252 1.75 5.24 6.78
C PHE A 252 2.76 4.28 7.39
N ASP A 253 2.39 3.74 8.55
CA ASP A 253 3.25 2.87 9.35
C ASP A 253 2.83 1.42 9.20
N GLN A 254 3.80 0.53 9.03
CA GLN A 254 3.61 -0.92 8.90
C GLN A 254 4.41 -1.64 9.98
N ILE A 255 3.77 -2.55 10.70
CA ILE A 255 4.38 -3.45 11.68
C ILE A 255 3.91 -4.89 11.46
N PRO A 256 4.61 -5.91 11.96
CA PRO A 256 4.08 -7.28 11.96
C PRO A 256 2.75 -7.38 12.71
N VAL A 257 1.79 -8.15 12.20
CA VAL A 257 0.44 -8.29 12.77
C VAL A 257 0.41 -8.80 14.21
N SER A 258 1.48 -9.49 14.63
CA SER A 258 1.68 -9.96 16.01
C SER A 258 2.14 -8.86 16.99
N GLN A 259 2.27 -7.63 16.53
CA GLN A 259 2.77 -6.48 17.30
C GLN A 259 1.74 -5.36 17.39
N GLU A 260 1.98 -4.45 18.33
CA GLU A 260 1.18 -3.25 18.55
C GLU A 260 2.04 -2.01 18.32
N PHE A 261 1.44 -0.91 17.85
CA PHE A 261 2.15 0.33 17.55
C PHE A 261 2.78 0.98 18.79
N GLU A 262 2.28 0.66 19.98
CA GLU A 262 2.84 1.09 21.26
C GLU A 262 3.96 0.16 21.76
N SER A 263 4.26 -0.95 21.09
CA SER A 263 5.27 -1.92 21.54
C SER A 263 5.90 -2.77 20.43
N TRP A 264 6.19 -2.16 19.29
CA TRP A 264 6.78 -2.84 18.14
C TRP A 264 8.29 -3.13 18.32
N SER A 265 8.77 -4.11 17.56
CA SER A 265 10.20 -4.41 17.37
C SER A 265 10.64 -4.27 15.92
N LYS A 266 9.70 -4.18 14.97
CA LYS A 266 9.97 -3.85 13.56
C LYS A 266 8.95 -2.83 13.07
N LEU A 267 9.42 -1.77 12.42
CA LEU A 267 8.60 -0.71 11.84
C LEU A 267 9.08 -0.41 10.42
N TYR A 268 8.14 -0.22 9.50
CA TYR A 268 8.38 0.24 8.14
C TYR A 268 7.40 1.35 7.83
N GLY A 269 7.88 2.59 7.81
CA GLY A 269 7.05 3.78 7.72
C GLY A 269 7.30 4.57 6.44
N VAL A 270 6.24 5.08 5.84
CA VAL A 270 6.28 6.08 4.78
C VAL A 270 5.71 7.39 5.31
N TYR A 271 6.47 8.46 5.18
CA TYR A 271 6.05 9.78 5.61
C TYR A 271 6.18 10.77 4.46
N GLY A 272 5.18 11.63 4.32
CA GLY A 272 5.15 12.70 3.34
C GLY A 272 4.98 14.04 4.03
N PHE A 273 5.62 15.08 3.51
CA PHE A 273 5.52 16.43 4.04
C PHE A 273 5.34 17.42 2.89
N HIS A 274 4.50 18.43 3.06
CA HIS A 274 4.44 19.59 2.17
C HIS A 274 4.91 20.83 2.93
N LEU A 275 6.10 21.30 2.59
CA LEU A 275 6.82 22.35 3.31
C LEU A 275 7.38 23.38 2.31
N PRO A 276 6.57 24.38 1.90
CA PRO A 276 6.93 25.37 0.88
C PRO A 276 8.21 26.17 1.14
N GLU A 277 8.61 26.30 2.41
CA GLU A 277 9.76 27.10 2.85
C GLU A 277 11.01 26.25 3.12
N TYR A 278 10.96 24.94 2.85
CA TYR A 278 12.07 24.01 3.11
C TYR A 278 12.82 23.72 1.82
N ASP A 279 14.13 23.57 1.94
CA ASP A 279 14.96 22.87 0.97
C ASP A 279 15.36 21.48 1.50
N MET A 280 15.94 20.66 0.63
CA MET A 280 16.39 19.30 0.98
C MET A 280 17.37 19.29 2.15
N ASN A 281 18.33 20.23 2.19
CA ASN A 281 19.36 20.25 3.22
C ASN A 281 18.76 20.47 4.61
N ARG A 282 17.90 21.49 4.73
CA ARG A 282 17.17 21.79 5.95
C ARG A 282 16.29 20.61 6.37
N PHE A 283 15.59 20.00 5.41
CA PHE A 283 14.71 18.86 5.70
C PHE A 283 15.49 17.64 6.22
N VAL A 284 16.65 17.32 5.63
CA VAL A 284 17.53 16.24 6.10
C VAL A 284 18.08 16.56 7.50
N GLU A 285 18.59 17.77 7.73
CA GLU A 285 19.14 18.18 9.02
C GLU A 285 18.10 18.10 10.15
N GLU A 286 16.92 18.67 9.93
CA GLU A 286 15.83 18.62 10.93
C GLU A 286 15.32 17.19 11.15
N SER A 287 15.28 16.36 10.10
CA SER A 287 14.91 14.94 10.22
C SER A 287 15.90 14.16 11.09
N MET A 288 17.20 14.42 10.92
CA MET A 288 18.26 13.81 11.72
C MET A 288 18.23 14.30 13.16
N ASN A 289 18.04 15.61 13.37
CA ASN A 289 17.90 16.20 14.69
C ASN A 289 16.70 15.63 15.45
N PHE A 290 15.56 15.43 14.77
CA PHE A 290 14.38 14.82 15.38
C PHE A 290 14.64 13.39 15.85
N LEU A 291 15.34 12.58 15.04
CA LEU A 291 15.74 11.22 15.46
C LEU A 291 16.67 11.26 16.67
N ALA A 292 17.63 12.18 16.69
CA ALA A 292 18.56 12.35 17.82
C ALA A 292 17.85 12.78 19.12
N LEU A 293 16.80 13.60 19.04
CA LEU A 293 15.98 14.00 20.20
C LEU A 293 15.25 12.82 20.85
N GLY A 294 15.01 11.74 20.10
CA GLY A 294 14.42 10.50 20.59
C GLY A 294 15.38 9.63 21.42
N CYS A 295 16.66 10.02 21.52
CA CYS A 295 17.67 9.29 22.26
C CYS A 295 18.05 10.01 23.56
N ASP A 296 18.15 9.24 24.65
CA ASP A 296 18.77 9.70 25.90
C ASP A 296 20.30 9.68 25.81
N ALA A 297 20.85 8.77 24.99
CA ALA A 297 22.25 8.75 24.58
C ALA A 297 22.49 9.55 23.30
N GLN A 298 23.77 9.80 22.97
CA GLN A 298 24.13 10.39 21.68
C GLN A 298 23.76 9.42 20.55
N ALA A 299 22.87 9.85 19.66
CA ALA A 299 22.51 9.09 18.46
C ALA A 299 23.70 9.03 17.48
N GLU A 300 23.90 7.87 16.89
CA GLU A 300 24.83 7.69 15.79
C GLU A 300 24.07 7.78 14.46
N LEU A 301 24.44 8.76 13.65
CA LEU A 301 23.82 9.03 12.36
C LEU A 301 24.91 9.05 11.30
N LYS A 302 24.74 8.27 10.24
CA LYS A 302 25.71 8.18 9.15
C LYS A 302 24.99 8.21 7.81
N VAL A 303 25.41 9.13 6.94
CA VAL A 303 24.98 9.11 5.54
C VAL A 303 25.59 7.88 4.86
N VAL A 304 24.73 6.99 4.39
CA VAL A 304 25.11 5.75 3.69
C VAL A 304 25.31 6.04 2.21
N SER A 305 24.40 6.80 1.62
CA SER A 305 24.44 7.20 0.22
C SER A 305 23.75 8.56 0.07
N SER A 306 24.22 9.36 -0.88
CA SER A 306 23.67 10.68 -1.18
C SER A 306 23.88 10.97 -2.66
N ASP A 307 22.82 11.38 -3.34
CA ASP A 307 22.86 12.00 -4.65
C ASP A 307 22.00 13.29 -4.63
N ASN A 308 21.87 13.97 -5.77
CA ASN A 308 21.17 15.27 -5.81
C ASN A 308 19.68 15.18 -5.43
N ASP A 309 19.07 14.00 -5.55
CA ASP A 309 17.62 13.84 -5.47
C ASP A 309 17.20 12.96 -4.27
N LYS A 310 18.13 12.23 -3.64
CA LYS A 310 17.87 11.39 -2.47
C LYS A 310 19.07 11.25 -1.53
N VAL A 311 18.75 11.01 -0.26
CA VAL A 311 19.71 10.70 0.80
C VAL A 311 19.28 9.44 1.54
N ILE A 312 20.21 8.53 1.79
CA ILE A 312 20.03 7.36 2.65
C ILE A 312 20.91 7.52 3.89
N VAL A 313 20.30 7.46 5.08
CA VAL A 313 20.96 7.63 6.37
C VAL A 313 20.73 6.37 7.22
N SER A 314 21.77 5.88 7.88
CA SER A 314 21.64 4.93 8.97
C SER A 314 21.55 5.68 10.30
N PHE A 315 20.66 5.23 11.17
CA PHE A 315 20.44 5.75 12.50
C PHE A 315 20.63 4.64 13.52
N PHE A 316 21.29 4.97 14.63
CA PHE A 316 21.43 4.09 15.78
C PHE A 316 21.26 4.87 17.08
N CYS A 317 20.53 4.27 18.00
CA CYS A 317 20.22 4.80 19.32
C CYS A 317 20.40 3.70 20.37
N SER A 318 21.38 3.88 21.25
CA SER A 318 21.69 2.91 22.31
C SER A 318 20.80 3.04 23.56
N ASP A 319 20.06 4.14 23.68
CA ASP A 319 19.07 4.33 24.73
C ASP A 319 17.98 5.32 24.28
N LEU A 320 16.78 4.81 24.07
CA LEU A 320 15.61 5.57 23.63
C LEU A 320 14.96 6.31 24.81
N LYS A 321 14.65 7.59 24.59
CA LYS A 321 13.86 8.45 25.48
C LYS A 321 12.35 8.27 25.30
N ASP A 322 11.93 7.17 24.68
CA ASP A 322 10.55 6.95 24.28
C ASP A 322 9.76 6.23 25.39
N SER A 323 8.75 6.90 25.94
CA SER A 323 7.84 6.32 26.96
C SER A 323 7.04 5.09 26.46
N LEU A 324 6.98 4.89 25.14
CA LEU A 324 6.41 3.73 24.47
C LEU A 324 7.38 2.56 24.39
N VAL A 325 8.64 2.70 24.83
CA VAL A 325 9.53 1.56 25.01
C VAL A 325 8.94 0.62 26.07
N LYS A 326 8.44 -0.52 25.62
CA LYS A 326 7.97 -1.61 26.48
C LYS A 326 8.95 -2.78 26.40
N LYS A 327 8.89 -3.65 27.41
CA LYS A 327 9.65 -4.92 27.46
C LYS A 327 11.18 -4.76 27.37
N GLY A 328 11.69 -3.57 27.67
CA GLY A 328 13.11 -3.26 27.64
C GLY A 328 13.70 -3.11 26.24
N ASN A 329 12.87 -2.91 25.19
CA ASN A 329 13.34 -2.64 23.82
C ASN A 329 13.84 -1.19 23.67
N ASN A 330 14.82 -0.80 24.47
CA ASN A 330 15.28 0.57 24.63
C ASN A 330 16.36 0.98 23.61
N THR A 331 16.67 0.13 22.64
CA THR A 331 17.58 0.49 21.54
C THR A 331 16.85 0.51 20.23
N GLU A 332 17.31 1.35 19.30
CA GLU A 332 16.78 1.44 17.94
C GLU A 332 17.90 1.47 16.92
N SER A 333 17.73 0.72 15.84
CA SER A 333 18.50 0.89 14.61
C SER A 333 17.53 1.11 13.47
N GLY A 334 17.90 1.98 12.55
CA GLY A 334 17.08 2.19 11.37
C GLY A 334 17.88 2.65 10.17
N LEU A 335 17.25 2.49 9.01
CA LEU A 335 17.66 3.07 7.75
C LEU A 335 16.55 4.01 7.29
N LEU A 336 16.98 5.12 6.70
CA LEU A 336 16.14 6.24 6.36
C LEU A 336 16.44 6.69 4.94
N TYR A 337 15.47 6.58 4.05
CA TYR A 337 15.48 7.22 2.74
C TYR A 337 14.78 8.58 2.84
N ILE A 338 15.32 9.60 2.19
CA ILE A 338 14.74 10.94 2.07
C ILE A 338 14.85 11.40 0.62
N SER A 339 13.81 12.01 0.06
CA SER A 339 13.81 12.64 -1.27
C SER A 339 12.82 13.81 -1.34
N GLN A 340 12.95 14.65 -2.36
CA GLN A 340 12.14 15.85 -2.58
C GLN A 340 11.59 15.92 -4.01
N VAL A 341 10.35 16.38 -4.16
CA VAL A 341 9.72 16.79 -5.42
C VAL A 341 9.06 18.13 -5.16
N ASP A 342 9.49 19.19 -5.86
CA ASP A 342 9.04 20.56 -5.65
C ASP A 342 9.08 20.96 -4.16
N GLN A 343 7.93 21.23 -3.52
CA GLN A 343 7.84 21.61 -2.10
C GLN A 343 7.37 20.44 -1.22
N SER A 344 7.46 19.22 -1.74
CA SER A 344 7.04 18.01 -1.06
C SER A 344 8.21 17.08 -0.80
N PHE A 345 8.24 16.48 0.37
CA PHE A 345 9.31 15.61 0.83
C PHE A 345 8.75 14.23 1.14
N ALA A 346 9.47 13.19 0.75
CA ALA A 346 9.15 11.81 1.06
C ALA A 346 10.24 11.21 1.95
N LYS A 347 9.82 10.44 2.94
CA LYS A 347 10.68 9.70 3.85
C LYS A 347 10.21 8.25 3.91
N VAL A 348 11.13 7.30 3.75
CA VAL A 348 10.87 5.87 3.98
C VAL A 348 11.80 5.38 5.08
N TYR A 349 11.23 4.83 6.14
CA TYR A 349 11.96 4.45 7.35
C TYR A 349 11.79 2.96 7.62
N ALA A 350 12.90 2.24 7.77
CA ALA A 350 12.91 0.87 8.26
C ALA A 350 13.62 0.84 9.60
N ALA A 351 12.97 0.36 10.65
CA ALA A 351 13.51 0.40 12.00
C ALA A 351 13.28 -0.88 12.78
N TRP A 352 14.20 -1.15 13.70
CA TRP A 352 14.21 -2.30 14.57
C TRP A 352 14.51 -1.87 16.00
N ARG A 353 13.75 -2.39 16.95
CA ARG A 353 13.97 -2.20 18.38
C ARG A 353 14.26 -3.52 19.06
N ALA A 354 15.20 -3.50 20.00
CA ALA A 354 15.56 -4.65 20.81
C ALA A 354 16.13 -4.21 22.17
N PRO A 355 16.31 -5.14 23.12
CA PRO A 355 17.01 -4.85 24.36
C PRO A 355 18.48 -4.51 24.15
N SER A 356 18.98 -3.53 24.90
CA SER A 356 20.40 -3.12 24.83
C SER A 356 21.38 -4.27 25.07
N LYS A 357 21.02 -5.26 25.90
CA LYS A 357 21.82 -6.46 26.16
C LYS A 357 21.99 -7.39 24.95
N ASP A 358 21.09 -7.30 23.97
CA ASP A 358 21.12 -8.16 22.78
C ASP A 358 21.98 -7.52 21.67
N MET A 359 22.42 -6.28 21.85
CA MET A 359 23.31 -5.57 20.94
C MET A 359 24.66 -6.28 20.79
N ASN A 360 25.17 -6.35 19.56
CA ASN A 360 26.39 -7.07 19.19
C ASN A 360 26.35 -8.58 19.53
N THR A 361 25.15 -9.15 19.66
CA THR A 361 24.96 -10.59 19.82
C THR A 361 24.13 -11.13 18.65
N ASP A 362 24.10 -12.45 18.48
CA ASP A 362 23.25 -13.11 17.47
C ASP A 362 21.74 -12.91 17.69
N LYS A 363 21.35 -12.32 18.83
CA LYS A 363 19.96 -11.94 19.12
C LYS A 363 19.60 -10.56 18.58
N TRP A 364 20.58 -9.78 18.13
CA TRP A 364 20.34 -8.49 17.51
C TRP A 364 19.55 -8.69 16.21
N PRO A 365 18.44 -7.96 15.99
CA PRO A 365 17.53 -8.24 14.87
C PRO A 365 18.05 -7.80 13.50
N LEU A 366 19.28 -7.28 13.42
CA LEU A 366 19.92 -6.79 12.21
C LEU A 366 21.32 -7.38 12.03
N THR A 367 21.50 -8.20 11.01
CA THR A 367 22.83 -8.62 10.54
C THR A 367 23.38 -7.62 9.52
N GLU A 368 24.70 -7.65 9.28
CA GLU A 368 25.30 -6.84 8.20
C GLU A 368 24.69 -7.13 6.83
N GLU A 369 24.35 -8.40 6.56
CA GLU A 369 23.67 -8.83 5.34
C GLU A 369 22.27 -8.21 5.22
N GLN A 370 21.50 -8.20 6.32
CA GLN A 370 20.19 -7.56 6.35
C GLN A 370 20.28 -6.04 6.15
N ILE A 371 21.28 -5.39 6.75
CA ILE A 371 21.52 -3.96 6.52
C ILE A 371 21.82 -3.70 5.04
N ALA A 372 22.69 -4.51 4.43
CA ALA A 372 23.01 -4.39 3.01
C ALA A 372 21.80 -4.61 2.08
N ASP A 373 20.96 -5.64 2.35
CA ASP A 373 19.70 -5.88 1.62
C ASP A 373 18.76 -4.68 1.72
N VAL A 374 18.60 -4.11 2.92
CA VAL A 374 17.71 -2.95 3.12
C VAL A 374 18.24 -1.71 2.40
N ILE A 375 19.55 -1.47 2.41
CA ILE A 375 20.17 -0.37 1.65
C ILE A 375 19.90 -0.55 0.16
N GLN A 376 20.16 -1.74 -0.38
CA GLN A 376 19.91 -2.04 -1.80
C GLN A 376 18.43 -1.86 -2.17
N ARG A 377 17.50 -2.28 -1.29
CA ARG A 377 16.06 -2.03 -1.46
C ARG A 377 15.74 -0.54 -1.48
N MET A 378 16.30 0.24 -0.55
CA MET A 378 16.08 1.69 -0.49
C MET A 378 16.64 2.43 -1.70
N GLU A 379 17.71 1.94 -2.32
CA GLU A 379 18.24 2.51 -3.55
C GLU A 379 17.26 2.45 -4.73
N THR A 380 16.33 1.49 -4.70
CA THR A 380 15.28 1.33 -5.72
C THR A 380 14.09 2.29 -5.55
N ILE A 381 14.01 3.01 -4.42
CA ILE A 381 12.94 3.96 -4.15
C ILE A 381 13.04 5.14 -5.11
N ARG A 382 11.88 5.55 -5.65
CA ARG A 382 11.74 6.70 -6.53
C ARG A 382 10.64 7.62 -6.00
N TYR A 383 10.93 8.92 -5.96
CA TYR A 383 9.94 9.94 -5.69
C TYR A 383 10.00 10.95 -6.83
N PHE A 384 8.91 11.08 -7.58
CA PHE A 384 8.90 11.80 -8.86
C PHE A 384 7.60 12.58 -9.04
N LYS A 385 7.63 13.57 -9.94
CA LYS A 385 6.44 14.35 -10.29
C LYS A 385 5.55 13.53 -11.24
N PRO A 386 4.24 13.39 -10.97
CA PRO A 386 3.34 12.77 -11.94
C PRO A 386 3.30 13.63 -13.22
N GLU A 387 3.37 12.98 -14.38
CA GLU A 387 3.34 13.63 -15.70
C GLU A 387 1.98 14.26 -16.04
#